data_AF-A0A0D3CDH9-F1
#
_entry.id   AF-A0A0D3CDH9-F1
#
_cell.length_a   1.000
_cell.length_b   1.000
_cell.length_c   1.000
_cell.angle_alpha   90.00
_cell.angle_beta   90.00
_cell.angle_gamma   90.00
#
_symmetry.space_group_name_H-M   'P 1'
#
loop_
_entity.id
_entity.type
_entity.pdbx_description
1 polymer ?
#
loop_
_entity_poly.entity_id
_entity_poly.type
_entity_poly.pdbx_seq_one_letter_code
_entity_poly.pdbx_strand_id
1 'polypeptide(L)'
;MTHATSDGVFVDPASEKLFQTVAPKKNFLEVGIGSVNEVARATSSYTSRRDEETAQMKARMDSQQVRLGSLENLLDVMAVENPVMQRMLCERRAALGMPPRDPQESDPTRQQPSNPTNYFENM
;
A
#
# COMPACT_ATOMS: atom_id res chain seq x y z
N MET A 1 -34.72 -56.69 -53.68
CA MET A 1 -33.68 -57.03 -52.70
C MET A 1 -33.35 -55.74 -51.95
N THR A 2 -33.60 -55.76 -50.64
CA THR A 2 -33.32 -54.75 -49.60
C THR A 2 -31.80 -54.51 -49.46
N HIS A 3 -31.24 -53.39 -48.97
CA HIS A 3 -31.24 -52.78 -47.62
C HIS A 3 -30.53 -51.40 -47.71
N ALA A 4 -31.03 -50.30 -47.15
CA ALA A 4 -31.12 -49.87 -45.74
C ALA A 4 -29.91 -49.02 -45.29
N THR A 5 -30.16 -47.71 -45.17
CA THR A 5 -29.39 -46.75 -44.36
C THR A 5 -29.85 -46.90 -42.91
N SER A 6 -28.93 -47.08 -41.96
CA SER A 6 -29.24 -46.92 -40.53
C SER A 6 -27.97 -46.51 -39.79
N ASP A 7 -27.86 -45.21 -39.51
CA ASP A 7 -26.97 -44.66 -38.49
C ASP A 7 -27.56 -45.03 -37.13
N GLY A 8 -27.07 -46.13 -36.58
CA GLY A 8 -27.53 -46.68 -35.31
C GLY A 8 -27.09 -45.83 -34.13
N VAL A 9 -27.97 -44.98 -33.64
CA VAL A 9 -28.05 -44.68 -32.20
C VAL A 9 -29.43 -45.11 -31.74
N PHE A 10 -29.51 -46.31 -31.17
CA PHE A 10 -30.73 -46.82 -30.56
C PHE A 10 -30.91 -46.11 -29.22
N VAL A 11 -31.62 -44.98 -29.22
CA VAL A 11 -32.13 -44.36 -27.99
C VAL A 11 -33.32 -45.21 -27.54
N ASP A 12 -33.16 -45.88 -26.41
CA ASP A 12 -34.25 -46.63 -25.78
C ASP A 12 -35.36 -45.64 -25.34
N PRO A 13 -36.63 -45.84 -25.74
CA PRO A 13 -37.73 -45.01 -25.26
C PRO A 13 -37.83 -44.91 -23.73
N ALA A 14 -37.27 -45.88 -23.00
CA ALA A 14 -37.18 -45.80 -21.54
C ALA A 14 -36.13 -44.79 -21.04
N SER A 15 -35.02 -44.56 -21.78
CA SER A 15 -34.01 -43.58 -21.39
C SER A 15 -34.51 -42.14 -21.51
N GLU A 16 -35.34 -41.85 -22.50
CA GLU A 16 -35.99 -40.54 -22.70
C GLU A 16 -36.94 -40.21 -21.53
N LYS A 17 -37.71 -41.21 -21.09
CA LYS A 17 -38.60 -41.09 -19.92
C LYS A 17 -37.84 -40.87 -18.63
N LEU A 18 -36.70 -41.54 -18.45
CA LEU A 18 -35.85 -41.34 -17.27
C LEU A 18 -35.28 -39.92 -17.26
N PHE A 19 -34.83 -39.39 -18.41
CA PHE A 19 -34.30 -38.03 -18.52
C PHE A 19 -35.34 -36.95 -18.16
N GLN A 20 -36.59 -37.10 -18.61
CA GLN A 20 -37.70 -36.22 -18.22
C GLN A 20 -38.15 -36.39 -16.77
N THR A 21 -37.87 -37.54 -16.15
CA THR A 21 -38.21 -37.81 -14.74
C THR A 21 -37.12 -37.27 -13.78
N VAL A 22 -35.85 -37.34 -14.18
CA VAL A 22 -34.70 -36.92 -13.35
C VAL A 22 -34.26 -35.48 -13.57
N ALA A 23 -34.72 -34.83 -14.63
CA ALA A 23 -34.55 -33.39 -14.83
C ALA A 23 -35.75 -32.66 -14.22
N PRO A 24 -35.70 -32.20 -12.95
CA PRO A 24 -36.73 -31.32 -12.45
C PRO A 24 -36.73 -30.08 -13.36
N LYS A 25 -37.91 -29.72 -13.89
CA LYS A 25 -38.15 -28.44 -14.57
C LYS A 25 -37.74 -27.31 -13.62
N LYS A 26 -36.46 -26.94 -13.67
CA LYS A 26 -35.87 -25.93 -12.81
C LYS A 26 -35.87 -24.65 -13.62
N ASN A 27 -36.93 -23.88 -13.40
CA ASN A 27 -37.03 -22.48 -13.75
C ASN A 27 -35.66 -21.85 -13.42
N PHE A 28 -34.95 -21.42 -14.45
CA PHE A 28 -33.60 -20.90 -14.37
C PHE A 28 -33.67 -19.52 -13.70
N LEU A 29 -33.88 -19.50 -12.38
CA LEU A 29 -33.49 -18.38 -11.55
C LEU A 29 -31.97 -18.37 -11.63
N GLU A 30 -31.45 -17.29 -12.20
CA GLU A 30 -30.06 -16.90 -12.31
C GLU A 30 -29.41 -16.84 -10.92
N VAL A 31 -29.22 -17.99 -10.30
CA VAL A 31 -28.27 -18.17 -9.22
C VAL A 31 -26.94 -18.25 -9.93
N GLY A 32 -26.41 -17.05 -10.23
CA GLY A 32 -25.12 -16.85 -10.86
C GLY A 32 -24.08 -17.71 -10.16
N ILE A 33 -23.61 -18.73 -10.85
CA ILE A 33 -22.41 -19.47 -10.48
C ILE A 33 -21.32 -18.40 -10.31
N GLY A 34 -20.80 -18.26 -9.08
CA GLY A 34 -19.92 -17.17 -8.68
C GLY A 34 -18.90 -16.83 -9.77
N SER A 35 -19.01 -15.61 -10.30
CA SER A 35 -18.20 -15.17 -11.42
C SER A 35 -16.72 -15.25 -11.04
N VAL A 36 -15.85 -15.61 -11.98
CA VAL A 36 -14.37 -15.60 -11.87
C VAL A 36 -13.83 -14.31 -11.21
N ASN A 37 -14.57 -13.22 -11.30
CA ASN A 37 -14.29 -11.93 -10.70
C ASN A 37 -14.29 -11.91 -9.15
N GLU A 38 -14.94 -12.86 -8.46
CA GLU A 38 -14.99 -12.85 -6.98
C GLU A 38 -13.64 -13.20 -6.35
N VAL A 39 -12.92 -14.17 -6.91
CA VAL A 39 -11.54 -14.49 -6.49
C VAL A 39 -10.62 -13.29 -6.77
N ALA A 40 -10.74 -12.67 -7.94
CA ALA A 40 -9.97 -11.48 -8.28
C ALA A 40 -10.27 -10.30 -7.33
N ARG A 41 -11.54 -10.07 -6.95
CA ARG A 41 -11.94 -9.05 -5.97
C ARG A 41 -11.44 -9.36 -4.57
N ALA A 42 -11.50 -10.62 -4.14
CA ALA A 42 -10.99 -11.04 -2.83
C ALA A 42 -9.47 -10.88 -2.74
N THR A 43 -8.74 -11.30 -3.77
CA THR A 43 -7.29 -11.11 -3.87
C THR A 43 -6.93 -9.62 -3.93
N SER A 44 -7.63 -8.83 -4.74
CA SER A 44 -7.45 -7.37 -4.84
C SER A 44 -7.75 -6.67 -3.52
N SER A 45 -8.80 -7.08 -2.80
CA SER A 45 -9.13 -6.55 -1.47
C SER A 45 -8.05 -6.86 -0.44
N TYR A 46 -7.47 -8.07 -0.48
CA TYR A 46 -6.38 -8.44 0.43
C TYR A 46 -5.12 -7.62 0.17
N THR A 47 -4.68 -7.48 -1.09
CA THR A 47 -3.49 -6.68 -1.42
C THR A 47 -3.71 -5.20 -1.13
N SER A 48 -4.89 -4.67 -1.46
CA SER A 48 -5.25 -3.27 -1.16
C SER A 48 -5.21 -2.98 0.34
N ARG A 49 -5.79 -3.86 1.17
CA ARG A 49 -5.75 -3.71 2.63
C ARG A 49 -4.32 -3.75 3.17
N ARG A 50 -3.50 -4.68 2.65
CA ARG A 50 -2.08 -4.79 3.03
C ARG A 50 -1.30 -3.51 2.68
N ASP A 51 -1.55 -2.94 1.51
CA ASP A 51 -0.90 -1.72 1.04
C ASP A 51 -1.34 -0.51 1.87
N GLU A 52 -2.63 -0.40 2.20
CA GLU A 52 -3.17 0.66 3.07
C GLU A 52 -2.60 0.59 4.49
N GLU A 53 -2.54 -0.60 5.09
CA GLU A 53 -1.92 -0.81 6.41
C GLU A 53 -0.43 -0.41 6.39
N THR A 54 0.28 -0.74 5.31
CA THR A 54 1.68 -0.35 5.11
C THR A 54 1.81 1.16 4.96
N ALA A 55 0.94 1.80 4.19
CA ALA A 55 0.92 3.25 3.99
C ALA A 55 0.60 3.98 5.31
N GLN A 56 -0.36 3.49 6.08
CA GLN A 56 -0.70 4.03 7.39
C GLN A 56 0.48 3.91 8.37
N MET A 57 1.13 2.75 8.41
CA MET A 57 2.31 2.55 9.25
C MET A 57 3.43 3.50 8.88
N LYS A 58 3.71 3.67 7.58
CA LYS A 58 4.70 4.62 7.08
C LYS A 58 4.36 6.05 7.49
N ALA A 59 3.12 6.50 7.25
CA ALA A 59 2.68 7.85 7.64
C ALA A 59 2.82 8.09 9.15
N ARG A 60 2.55 7.07 9.99
CA ARG A 60 2.76 7.15 11.44
C ARG A 60 4.24 7.29 11.81
N MET A 61 5.12 6.52 11.15
CA MET A 61 6.57 6.61 11.35
C MET A 61 7.11 7.97 10.92
N ASP A 62 6.70 8.47 9.75
CA ASP A 62 7.12 9.76 9.22
C ASP A 62 6.67 10.90 10.16
N SER A 63 5.44 10.84 10.67
CA SER A 63 4.95 11.80 11.67
C SER A 63 5.76 11.77 12.96
N GLN A 64 6.08 10.57 13.47
CA GLN A 64 6.90 10.44 14.68
C GLN A 64 8.32 10.95 14.46
N GLN A 65 8.91 10.71 13.29
CA GLN A 65 10.23 11.20 12.93
C GLN A 65 10.28 12.73 12.92
N VAL A 66 9.28 13.38 12.31
CA VAL A 66 9.17 14.85 12.32
C VAL A 66 9.01 15.39 13.75
N ARG A 67 8.16 14.76 14.57
CA ARG A 67 7.95 15.17 15.96
C ARG A 67 9.22 15.04 16.81
N LEU A 68 9.96 13.94 16.67
CA LEU A 68 11.21 13.73 17.40
C LEU A 68 12.32 14.67 16.92
N GLY A 69 12.43 14.89 15.60
CA GLY A 69 13.41 15.83 15.05
C GLY A 69 13.15 17.28 15.48
N SER A 70 11.87 17.70 15.54
CA SER A 70 11.50 19.02 16.06
C SER A 70 11.83 19.18 17.55
N LEU A 71 11.55 18.15 18.35
CA LEU A 71 11.93 18.15 19.77
C LEU A 71 13.45 18.19 19.95
N GLU A 72 14.20 17.46 19.13
CA GLU A 72 15.66 17.48 19.14
C GLU A 72 16.21 18.87 18.79
N ASN A 73 15.65 19.55 17.79
CA ASN A 73 16.01 20.94 17.46
C ASN A 73 15.75 21.90 18.63
N LEU A 74 14.63 21.74 19.35
CA LEU A 74 14.33 22.56 20.52
C LEU A 74 15.33 22.31 21.65
N LEU A 75 15.72 21.05 21.89
CA LEU A 75 16.75 20.71 22.87
C LEU A 75 18.11 21.34 22.50
N ASP A 76 18.47 21.36 21.23
CA ASP A 76 19.69 22.02 20.76
C ASP A 76 19.66 23.52 21.06
N VAL A 77 18.55 24.22 20.76
CA VAL A 77 18.40 25.66 21.05
C VAL A 77 18.57 25.95 22.54
N MET A 78 17.98 25.15 23.41
CA MET A 78 18.13 25.32 24.86
C MET A 78 19.55 25.02 25.36
N ALA A 79 20.31 24.20 24.63
CA ALA A 79 21.67 23.82 24.99
C ALA A 79 22.73 24.82 24.50
N VAL A 80 22.40 25.72 23.56
CA VAL A 80 23.36 26.71 22.97
C VAL A 80 24.11 27.49 24.04
N GLU A 81 23.42 27.93 25.09
CA GLU A 81 24.00 28.72 26.18
C GLU A 81 24.17 27.91 27.48
N ASN A 82 24.03 26.59 27.42
CA ASN A 82 24.15 25.72 28.58
C ASN A 82 25.13 24.54 28.30
N PRO A 83 26.41 24.67 28.69
CA PRO A 83 27.43 23.67 28.40
C PRO A 83 27.19 22.33 29.11
N VAL A 84 26.53 22.34 30.28
CA VAL A 84 26.18 21.11 31.00
C VAL A 84 25.09 20.36 30.26
N MET A 85 24.07 21.07 29.76
CA MET A 85 23.01 20.49 28.95
C MET A 85 23.56 19.95 27.62
N GLN A 86 24.44 20.69 26.96
CA GLN A 86 25.10 20.24 25.74
C GLN A 86 25.84 18.90 25.95
N ARG A 87 26.60 18.78 27.04
CA ARG A 87 27.29 17.52 27.39
C ARG A 87 26.31 16.36 27.58
N MET A 88 25.24 16.58 28.35
CA MET A 88 24.22 15.55 28.58
C MET A 88 23.53 15.13 27.27
N LEU A 89 23.22 16.07 26.38
CA LEU A 89 22.61 15.75 25.08
C LEU A 89 23.57 14.95 24.19
N CYS A 90 24.86 15.31 24.14
CA CYS A 90 25.87 14.56 23.41
C CYS A 90 25.98 13.11 23.91
N GLU A 91 25.98 12.90 25.23
CA GLU A 91 25.99 11.55 25.82
C GLU A 91 24.72 10.77 25.50
N ARG A 92 23.56 11.41 25.56
CA ARG A 92 22.27 10.78 25.23
C ARG A 92 22.19 10.42 23.75
N ARG A 93 22.70 11.25 22.84
CA ARG A 93 22.80 10.93 21.41
C ARG A 93 23.68 9.72 21.16
N ALA A 94 24.86 9.67 21.78
CA ALA A 94 25.76 8.53 21.68
C ALA A 94 25.12 7.23 22.18
N ALA A 95 24.40 7.28 23.32
CA ALA A 95 23.68 6.13 23.86
C ALA A 95 22.54 5.65 22.94
N LEU A 96 21.94 6.55 22.16
CA LEU A 96 20.90 6.24 21.18
C LEU A 96 21.46 5.89 19.79
N GLY A 97 22.79 5.90 19.62
CA GLY A 97 23.43 5.67 18.32
C GLY A 97 23.18 6.78 17.29
N MET A 98 22.79 7.98 17.74
CA MET A 98 22.53 9.12 16.89
C MET A 98 23.84 9.86 16.57
N PRO A 99 23.98 10.41 15.35
CA PRO A 99 25.16 11.19 15.00
C PRO A 99 25.28 12.44 15.89
N PRO A 100 26.51 12.88 16.23
CA PRO A 100 26.71 14.19 16.84
C PRO A 100 26.16 15.27 15.93
N ARG A 101 25.40 16.21 16.49
CA ARG A 101 24.96 17.42 15.79
C ARG A 101 25.82 18.59 16.23
N ASP A 102 26.34 19.33 15.25
CA ASP A 102 26.99 20.60 15.52
C ASP A 102 25.91 21.68 15.78
N PRO A 103 26.02 22.47 16.86
CA PRO A 103 25.08 23.56 17.14
C PRO A 103 24.92 24.57 15.99
N GLN A 104 25.87 24.61 15.06
CA GLN A 104 25.93 25.53 13.93
C GLN A 104 25.14 25.06 12.68
N GLU A 105 24.69 23.80 12.65
CA GLU A 105 23.90 23.23 11.52
C GLU A 105 22.41 23.58 11.62
N SER A 106 21.91 23.94 12.80
CA SER A 106 20.49 24.29 13.03
C SER A 106 20.15 25.74 12.69
N ASP A 107 21.10 26.51 12.12
CA ASP A 107 20.87 27.91 11.76
C ASP A 107 19.93 28.01 10.53
N PRO A 108 18.67 28.46 10.70
CA PRO A 108 17.72 28.58 9.59
C PRO A 108 18.14 29.65 8.57
N THR A 109 19.15 30.46 8.88
CA THR A 109 19.72 31.49 8.01
C THR A 109 20.75 30.94 7.02
N ARG A 110 21.16 29.67 7.14
CA ARG A 110 22.11 29.01 6.22
C ARG A 110 21.45 28.44 4.96
N GLN A 111 20.22 28.89 4.65
CA GLN A 111 19.72 28.83 3.27
C GLN A 111 20.83 29.42 2.39
N GLN A 112 21.41 28.58 1.52
CA GLN A 112 22.40 29.06 0.56
C GLN A 112 21.82 30.29 -0.14
N PRO A 113 22.57 31.40 -0.29
CA PRO A 113 22.12 32.49 -1.12
C PRO A 113 21.89 31.89 -2.51
N SER A 114 20.62 31.75 -2.89
CA SER A 114 20.24 31.38 -4.24
C SER A 114 20.82 32.47 -5.12
N ASN A 115 21.84 32.10 -5.87
CA ASN A 115 22.60 32.98 -6.73
C ASN A 115 21.59 33.78 -7.59
N PRO A 116 21.45 35.10 -7.44
CA PRO A 116 20.57 35.85 -8.31
C PRO A 116 21.29 35.91 -9.66
N THR A 117 20.89 35.05 -10.59
CA THR A 117 21.23 35.23 -12.00
C THR A 117 20.74 36.61 -12.40
N ASN A 118 21.69 37.54 -12.51
CA ASN A 118 21.45 38.93 -12.81
C ASN A 118 21.05 39.03 -14.29
N TYR A 119 19.74 39.13 -14.55
CA TYR A 119 19.17 39.23 -15.90
C TYR A 119 18.95 40.68 -16.37
N PHE A 120 19.39 41.70 -15.61
CA PHE A 120 19.11 43.10 -15.90
C PHE A 120 20.37 43.90 -16.28
N GLU A 121 21.14 43.41 -17.26
CA GLU A 121 22.25 44.20 -17.81
C GLU A 121 22.20 44.39 -19.34
N ASN A 122 21.06 44.13 -19.99
CA ASN A 122 20.87 44.44 -21.42
C ASN A 122 19.47 45.04 -21.69
N MET A 123 19.27 46.33 -21.43
CA MET A 123 18.33 47.20 -22.16
C MET A 123 18.90 48.61 -22.25
#